data_AF-A0A522CGT4-F1
#
_entry.id   AF-A0A522CGT4-F1
#
_cell.length_a   1.000
_cell.length_b   1.000
_cell.length_c   1.000
_cell.angle_alpha   90.00
_cell.angle_beta   90.00
_cell.angle_gamma   90.00
#
_symmetry.space_group_name_H-M   'P 1'
#
loop_
_entity.id
_entity.type
_entity.pdbx_description
1 polymer ?
#
loop_
_entity_poly.entity_id
_entity_poly.type
_entity_poly.pdbx_seq_one_letter_code
_entity_poly.pdbx_strand_id
1 'polypeptide(L)'
;MSLVLRPWTLKQALPFNFDTHRRLRAIQGALWSVRVDKDGVPVGVAIVANPARVWQSLVLVVARCAVKEGVPNACSMLYGSCARAGQAMGAEDVVTYTHGDEHGASLIAAGYVYAGLTDGGEWDRADRPRQAAIDPEKKHRWFAPFGKRAAEARALQRAGKLATRPPTYRRVA
;
A
#
# COMPACT_ATOMS: atom_id res chain seq x y z
N MET A 1 20.19 -8.50 -14.98
CA MET A 1 19.49 -7.27 -14.53
C MET A 1 19.34 -7.34 -13.03
N SER A 2 19.88 -6.36 -12.30
CA SER A 2 19.86 -6.34 -10.84
C SER A 2 18.88 -5.27 -10.33
N LEU A 3 17.99 -5.65 -9.42
CA LEU A 3 17.12 -4.74 -8.69
C LEU A 3 17.72 -4.49 -7.30
N VAL A 4 17.86 -3.22 -6.92
CA VAL A 4 18.47 -2.82 -5.64
C VAL A 4 17.59 -1.80 -4.93
N LEU A 5 17.24 -2.08 -3.67
CA LEU A 5 16.52 -1.15 -2.80
C LEU A 5 17.47 -0.10 -2.24
N ARG A 6 17.03 1.16 -2.21
CA ARG A 6 17.78 2.27 -1.61
C ARG A 6 16.83 3.23 -0.87
N PRO A 7 17.30 3.92 0.18
CA PRO A 7 16.54 5.04 0.74
C PRO A 7 16.36 6.12 -0.33
N TRP A 8 15.26 6.85 -0.27
CA TRP A 8 15.01 8.00 -1.13
C TRP A 8 14.47 9.16 -0.33
N THR A 9 14.94 10.37 -0.59
CA THR A 9 14.40 11.56 0.06
C THR A 9 12.99 11.85 -0.46
N LEU A 10 12.10 12.34 0.40
CA LEU A 10 10.74 12.71 -0.01
C LEU A 10 10.75 13.78 -1.11
N LYS A 11 11.72 14.72 -1.08
CA LYS A 11 11.93 15.75 -2.11
C LYS A 11 12.09 15.15 -3.51
N GLN A 12 12.74 13.99 -3.63
CA GLN A 12 12.94 13.32 -4.92
C GLN A 12 11.83 12.30 -5.22
N ALA A 13 11.32 11.62 -4.21
CA ALA A 13 10.27 10.61 -4.35
C ALA A 13 8.93 11.20 -4.80
N LEU A 14 8.56 12.40 -4.32
CA LEU A 14 7.27 13.02 -4.62
C LEU A 14 7.09 13.36 -6.11
N PRO A 15 8.05 14.01 -6.80
CA PRO A 15 7.98 14.20 -8.25
C PRO A 15 7.93 12.88 -9.01
N PHE A 16 8.80 11.92 -8.68
CA PHE A 16 8.81 10.62 -9.35
C PHE A 16 7.47 9.89 -9.20
N ASN A 17 6.87 9.91 -8.01
CA ASN A 17 5.55 9.34 -7.78
C ASN A 17 4.48 10.07 -8.59
N PHE A 18 4.52 11.40 -8.65
CA PHE A 18 3.55 12.18 -9.41
C PHE A 18 3.57 11.79 -10.89
N ASP A 19 4.75 11.59 -11.46
CA ASP A 19 4.91 11.22 -12.87
C ASP A 19 4.58 9.75 -13.16
N THR A 20 4.84 8.85 -12.20
CA THR A 20 4.75 7.39 -12.41
C THR A 20 3.42 6.80 -11.94
N HIS A 21 2.78 7.38 -10.93
CA HIS A 21 1.60 6.78 -10.31
C HIS A 21 0.36 6.96 -11.20
N ARG A 22 -0.18 5.84 -11.70
CA ARG A 22 -1.24 5.82 -12.73
C ARG A 22 -2.56 6.47 -12.30
N ARG A 23 -2.90 6.40 -11.01
CA ARG A 23 -4.18 6.92 -10.46
C ARG A 23 -4.01 8.09 -9.50
N LEU A 24 -3.45 7.82 -8.31
CA LEU A 24 -3.32 8.80 -7.22
C LEU A 24 -1.92 9.42 -7.14
N ARG A 25 -1.73 10.59 -7.73
CA ARG A 25 -0.40 11.22 -7.89
C ARG A 25 0.06 12.01 -6.67
N ALA A 26 -0.83 12.78 -6.04
CA ALA A 26 -0.48 13.65 -4.92
C ALA A 26 -0.56 12.92 -3.56
N ILE A 27 0.30 13.33 -2.62
CA ILE A 27 0.29 12.93 -1.20
C ILE A 27 0.32 14.21 -0.36
N GLN A 28 -0.47 14.27 0.72
CA GLN A 28 -0.48 15.42 1.64
C GLN A 28 0.60 15.36 2.72
N GLY A 29 1.09 14.17 3.09
CA GLY A 29 2.16 14.01 4.08
C GLY A 29 2.77 12.59 4.03
N ALA A 30 4.05 12.48 4.35
CA ALA A 30 4.79 11.22 4.34
C ALA A 30 5.88 11.21 5.43
N LEU A 31 6.25 10.02 5.87
CA LEU A 31 7.29 9.78 6.88
C LEU A 31 8.62 9.45 6.20
N TRP A 32 8.63 8.45 5.31
CA TRP A 32 9.82 8.08 4.54
C TRP A 32 9.45 7.49 3.18
N SER A 33 10.44 7.37 2.31
CA SER A 33 10.31 6.69 1.02
C SER A 33 11.48 5.76 0.74
N VAL A 34 11.19 4.69 0.00
CA VAL A 34 12.15 3.72 -0.49
C VAL A 34 12.06 3.68 -2.01
N ARG A 35 13.20 3.57 -2.68
CA ARG A 35 13.25 3.38 -4.13
C ARG A 35 13.80 2.02 -4.48
N VAL A 36 13.49 1.58 -5.68
CA VAL A 36 14.13 0.44 -6.32
C VAL A 36 14.77 0.91 -7.62
N ASP A 37 16.04 0.57 -7.77
CA ASP A 37 16.82 0.87 -8.96
C ASP A 37 17.00 -0.40 -9.78
N LYS A 38 16.87 -0.30 -11.10
CA LYS A 38 17.22 -1.35 -12.07
C LYS A 38 18.49 -0.91 -12.77
N ASP A 39 19.54 -1.71 -12.62
CA ASP A 39 20.84 -1.46 -13.27
C ASP A 39 21.35 -0.02 -13.01
N GLY A 40 21.17 0.47 -11.78
CA GLY A 40 21.61 1.80 -11.34
C GLY A 40 20.60 2.93 -11.54
N VAL A 41 19.50 2.69 -12.27
CA VAL A 41 18.50 3.72 -12.59
C VAL A 41 17.23 3.56 -11.72
N PRO A 42 16.71 4.61 -11.08
CA PRO A 42 15.44 4.54 -10.35
C PRO A 42 14.27 4.16 -11.26
N VAL A 43 13.58 3.07 -10.90
CA VAL A 43 12.44 2.55 -11.65
C VAL A 43 11.18 2.42 -10.81
N GLY A 44 11.26 2.60 -9.50
CA GLY A 44 10.08 2.57 -8.64
C GLY A 44 10.29 3.22 -7.28
N VAL A 45 9.18 3.55 -6.65
CA VAL A 45 9.10 4.18 -5.34
C VAL A 45 7.96 3.60 -4.51
N ALA A 46 8.17 3.48 -3.22
CA ALA A 46 7.10 3.37 -2.24
C ALA A 46 7.25 4.44 -1.17
N ILE A 47 6.12 5.01 -0.75
CA ILE A 47 6.05 6.12 0.20
C ILE A 47 5.17 5.69 1.37
N VAL A 48 5.73 5.78 2.58
CA VAL A 48 5.02 5.45 3.82
C VAL A 48 4.60 6.74 4.52
N ALA A 49 3.39 6.75 5.06
CA ALA A 49 2.77 7.90 5.69
C ALA A 49 1.99 7.50 6.96
N ASN A 50 1.46 8.51 7.64
CA ASN A 50 0.47 8.31 8.69
C ASN A 50 -0.86 7.86 8.09
N PRO A 51 -1.55 6.89 8.72
CA PRO A 51 -2.85 6.44 8.28
C PRO A 51 -3.93 7.49 8.59
N ALA A 52 -5.16 7.24 8.14
CA ALA A 52 -6.31 8.03 8.57
C ALA A 52 -6.46 7.97 10.11
N ARG A 53 -6.90 9.07 10.73
CA ARG A 53 -7.00 9.21 12.20
C ARG A 53 -7.86 8.15 12.90
N VAL A 54 -8.72 7.44 12.15
CA VAL A 54 -9.52 6.32 12.67
C VAL A 54 -8.63 5.17 13.16
N TRP A 55 -7.43 5.04 12.60
CA TRP A 55 -6.41 4.14 13.10
C TRP A 55 -5.79 4.77 14.34
N GLN A 56 -6.43 4.54 15.50
CA GLN A 56 -5.86 4.83 16.81
C GLN A 56 -4.71 3.84 17.05
N SER A 57 -3.45 4.25 16.88
CA SER A 57 -2.18 3.59 17.30
C SER A 57 -1.02 3.87 16.31
N LEU A 58 0.16 3.31 16.61
CA LEU A 58 1.40 3.28 15.80
C LEU A 58 1.25 2.47 14.49
N VAL A 59 0.11 2.58 13.81
CA VAL A 59 -0.11 2.00 12.48
C VAL A 59 0.48 2.92 11.43
N LEU A 60 1.12 2.36 10.42
CA LEU A 60 1.66 3.10 9.28
C LEU A 60 0.98 2.65 7.99
N VAL A 61 0.91 3.52 6.98
CA VAL A 61 0.33 3.17 5.68
C VAL A 61 1.36 3.29 4.55
N VAL A 62 1.52 2.24 3.75
CA VAL A 62 2.17 2.40 2.44
C VAL A 62 1.17 3.12 1.54
N ALA A 63 1.29 4.44 1.49
CA ALA A 63 0.32 5.33 0.85
C ALA A 63 0.44 5.28 -0.67
N ARG A 64 1.65 5.10 -1.20
CA ARG A 64 1.89 4.96 -2.64
C ARG A 64 2.93 3.89 -2.90
N CYS A 65 2.74 3.18 -4.01
CA CYS A 65 3.72 2.31 -4.63
C CYS A 65 3.58 2.49 -6.14
N ALA A 66 4.61 3.00 -6.79
CA ALA A 66 4.61 3.26 -8.23
C ALA A 66 5.91 2.73 -8.83
N VAL A 67 5.80 1.94 -9.88
CA VAL A 67 6.93 1.35 -10.60
C VAL A 67 6.66 1.52 -12.10
N LYS A 68 7.70 1.82 -12.87
CA LYS A 68 7.64 1.83 -14.33
C LYS A 68 7.20 0.47 -14.85
N GLU A 69 6.44 0.48 -15.95
CA GLU A 69 5.96 -0.74 -16.61
C GLU A 69 7.13 -1.67 -17.01
N GLY A 70 6.88 -2.98 -17.04
CA GLY A 70 7.89 -3.97 -17.44
C GLY A 70 9.00 -4.24 -16.41
N VAL A 71 8.80 -3.87 -15.14
CA VAL A 71 9.74 -4.14 -14.04
C VAL A 71 9.11 -5.12 -13.04
N PRO A 72 9.11 -6.44 -13.32
CA PRO A 72 8.59 -7.43 -12.39
C PRO A 72 9.37 -7.42 -11.06
N ASN A 73 8.74 -7.90 -9.99
CA ASN A 73 9.29 -8.03 -8.62
C ASN A 73 9.57 -6.71 -7.88
N ALA A 74 9.64 -5.57 -8.56
CA ALA A 74 9.92 -4.27 -7.94
C ALA A 74 8.87 -3.87 -6.90
N CYS A 75 7.57 -4.01 -7.20
CA CYS A 75 6.50 -3.70 -6.24
C CYS A 75 6.59 -4.56 -4.97
N SER A 76 6.79 -5.87 -5.09
CA SER A 76 6.94 -6.76 -3.92
C SER A 76 8.18 -6.44 -3.10
N MET A 77 9.31 -6.09 -3.74
CA MET A 77 10.51 -5.65 -3.02
C MET A 77 10.25 -4.37 -2.23
N LEU A 78 9.56 -3.39 -2.82
CA LEU A 78 9.19 -2.14 -2.18
C LEU A 78 8.27 -2.38 -0.98
N TYR A 79 7.15 -3.11 -1.16
CA TYR A 79 6.24 -3.43 -0.05
C TYR A 79 6.95 -4.17 1.08
N GLY A 80 7.75 -5.20 0.76
CA GLY A 80 8.52 -5.93 1.76
C GLY A 80 9.51 -5.05 2.52
N SER A 81 10.15 -4.10 1.82
CA SER A 81 11.08 -3.15 2.46
C SER A 81 10.39 -2.19 3.41
N CYS A 82 9.21 -1.66 3.03
CA CYS A 82 8.41 -0.78 3.86
C CYS A 82 7.91 -1.51 5.12
N ALA A 83 7.46 -2.76 4.98
CA ALA A 83 7.05 -3.58 6.11
C ALA A 83 8.19 -3.79 7.12
N ARG A 84 9.38 -4.21 6.65
CA ARG A 84 10.55 -4.43 7.51
C ARG A 84 11.02 -3.15 8.20
N ALA A 85 11.06 -2.03 7.48
CA ALA A 85 11.42 -0.73 8.06
C ALA A 85 10.41 -0.30 9.13
N GLY A 86 9.11 -0.40 8.84
CA GLY A 86 8.05 -0.07 9.81
C GLY A 86 8.15 -0.92 11.08
N GLN A 87 8.38 -2.23 10.93
CA GLN A 87 8.59 -3.13 12.06
C GLN A 87 9.81 -2.72 12.89
N ALA A 88 10.93 -2.41 12.26
CA ALA A 88 12.15 -1.98 12.94
C ALA A 88 11.97 -0.65 13.70
N MET A 89 11.07 0.22 13.24
CA MET A 89 10.71 1.48 13.91
C MET A 89 9.66 1.33 15.01
N GLY A 90 9.17 0.11 15.28
CA GLY A 90 8.19 -0.14 16.34
C GLY A 90 6.73 0.13 15.93
N ALA A 91 6.42 0.11 14.63
CA ALA A 91 5.03 0.14 14.19
C ALA A 91 4.28 -1.11 14.69
N GLU A 92 3.02 -0.94 15.09
CA GLU A 92 2.16 -2.08 15.48
C GLU A 92 1.64 -2.84 14.26
N ASP A 93 1.31 -2.12 13.20
CA ASP A 93 0.91 -2.66 11.91
C ASP A 93 1.39 -1.74 10.77
N VAL A 94 1.57 -2.31 9.59
CA VAL A 94 1.66 -1.55 8.33
C VAL A 94 0.50 -1.98 7.44
N VAL A 95 -0.33 -1.03 7.04
CA VAL A 95 -1.48 -1.25 6.16
C VAL A 95 -1.21 -0.72 4.76
N THR A 96 -1.86 -1.30 3.76
CA THR A 96 -1.99 -0.70 2.43
C THR A 96 -3.29 -1.16 1.78
N TYR A 97 -3.61 -0.54 0.66
CA TYR A 97 -4.85 -0.76 -0.06
C TYR A 97 -4.57 -0.93 -1.54
N THR A 98 -5.25 -1.90 -2.15
CA THR A 98 -5.31 -2.02 -3.61
C THR A 98 -6.73 -1.79 -4.07
N HIS A 99 -6.87 -1.33 -5.30
CA HIS A 99 -8.17 -1.09 -5.90
C HIS A 99 -8.90 -2.40 -6.21
N GLY A 100 -10.21 -2.32 -6.50
CA GLY A 100 -11.04 -3.52 -6.73
C GLY A 100 -10.63 -4.33 -7.96
N ASP A 101 -9.98 -3.68 -8.93
CA ASP A 101 -9.45 -4.32 -10.14
C ASP A 101 -7.99 -4.78 -10.00
N GLU A 102 -7.39 -4.63 -8.82
CA GLU A 102 -6.01 -5.02 -8.54
C GLU A 102 -5.96 -6.30 -7.69
N HIS A 103 -5.43 -7.38 -8.28
CA HIS A 103 -5.36 -8.70 -7.63
C HIS A 103 -4.39 -8.80 -6.43
N GLY A 104 -3.53 -7.80 -6.23
CA GLY A 104 -2.59 -7.77 -5.11
C GLY A 104 -1.45 -8.80 -5.19
N ALA A 105 -1.10 -9.31 -6.38
CA ALA A 105 -0.04 -10.31 -6.55
C ALA A 105 1.30 -9.91 -5.89
N SER A 106 1.68 -8.63 -6.00
CA SER A 106 2.90 -8.10 -5.36
C SER A 106 2.83 -8.10 -3.84
N LEU A 107 1.64 -7.94 -3.26
CA LEU A 107 1.43 -7.97 -1.81
C LEU A 107 1.49 -9.41 -1.29
N ILE A 108 0.90 -10.36 -2.03
CA ILE A 108 1.03 -11.78 -1.74
C ILE A 108 2.52 -12.19 -1.76
N ALA A 109 3.27 -11.80 -2.79
CA ALA A 109 4.71 -12.06 -2.89
C ALA A 109 5.51 -11.40 -1.76
N ALA A 110 5.07 -10.24 -1.25
CA ALA A 110 5.65 -9.57 -0.10
C ALA A 110 5.19 -10.14 1.27
N GLY A 111 4.34 -11.18 1.28
CA GLY A 111 3.84 -11.82 2.49
C GLY A 111 2.72 -11.06 3.21
N TYR A 112 2.15 -10.03 2.59
CA TYR A 112 1.01 -9.30 3.16
C TYR A 112 -0.22 -10.19 3.26
N VAL A 113 -1.05 -9.93 4.26
CA VAL A 113 -2.27 -10.67 4.56
C VAL A 113 -3.47 -9.87 4.10
N TYR A 114 -4.30 -10.47 3.24
CA TYR A 114 -5.55 -9.87 2.81
C TYR A 114 -6.55 -9.76 3.97
N ALA A 115 -7.14 -8.58 4.16
CA ALA A 115 -7.98 -8.24 5.30
C ALA A 115 -9.37 -7.70 4.89
N GLY A 116 -9.86 -8.18 3.75
CA GLY A 116 -11.19 -7.89 3.24
C GLY A 116 -11.30 -6.59 2.44
N LEU A 117 -12.52 -6.29 2.03
CA LEU A 117 -12.89 -5.08 1.29
C LEU A 117 -13.27 -3.98 2.29
N THR A 118 -12.83 -2.74 2.04
CA THR A 118 -13.26 -1.57 2.82
C THR A 118 -14.68 -1.14 2.44
N ASP A 119 -15.33 -0.37 3.29
CA ASP A 119 -16.66 0.18 3.00
C ASP A 119 -16.65 1.23 1.88
N GLY A 120 -15.50 1.87 1.63
CA GLY A 120 -15.37 2.96 0.65
C GLY A 120 -16.05 4.24 1.16
N GLY A 121 -16.39 5.11 0.24
CA GLY A 121 -17.17 6.33 0.48
C GLY A 121 -16.36 7.62 0.58
N GLU A 122 -17.10 8.68 0.81
CA GLU A 122 -16.59 10.03 1.00
C GLU A 122 -16.15 10.25 2.44
N TRP A 123 -15.15 11.11 2.62
CA TRP A 123 -14.73 11.55 3.95
C TRP A 123 -15.45 12.81 4.41
N ASP A 124 -16.51 13.21 3.70
CA ASP A 124 -17.24 14.43 3.97
C ASP A 124 -18.18 14.32 5.19
N ARG A 125 -18.45 15.44 5.85
CA ARG A 125 -19.46 15.56 6.90
C ARG A 125 -20.18 16.89 6.72
N ALA A 126 -21.48 16.92 7.04
CA ALA A 126 -22.31 18.12 6.87
C ALA A 126 -21.74 19.36 7.60
N ASP A 127 -21.05 19.16 8.73
CA ASP A 127 -20.41 20.21 9.54
C ASP A 127 -18.96 20.51 9.14
N ARG A 128 -18.38 19.73 8.21
CA ARG A 128 -16.99 19.89 7.76
C ARG A 128 -16.84 19.45 6.29
N PRO A 129 -17.29 20.29 5.33
CA PRO A 129 -17.15 20.04 3.91
C PRO A 129 -15.69 19.76 3.53
N ARG A 130 -15.43 18.64 2.87
CA ARG A 130 -14.11 18.29 2.30
C ARG A 130 -14.17 18.27 0.78
N GLN A 131 -13.00 18.38 0.15
CA GLN A 131 -12.90 18.05 -1.27
C GLN A 131 -13.32 16.59 -1.48
N ALA A 132 -14.08 16.35 -2.55
CA ALA A 132 -14.51 15.01 -2.94
C ALA A 132 -13.31 14.07 -3.02
N ALA A 133 -13.49 12.84 -2.55
CA ALA A 133 -12.49 11.81 -2.68
C ALA A 133 -12.20 11.58 -4.17
N ILE A 134 -10.93 11.63 -4.54
CA ILE A 134 -10.47 11.32 -5.92
C ILE A 134 -10.90 9.90 -6.32
N ASP A 135 -11.08 9.02 -5.32
CA ASP A 135 -11.37 7.62 -5.51
C ASP A 135 -12.11 7.08 -4.26
N PRO A 136 -13.44 7.23 -4.18
CA PRO A 136 -14.26 6.79 -3.05
C PRO A 136 -14.56 5.28 -3.11
N GLU A 137 -14.10 4.55 -4.14
CA GLU A 137 -14.44 3.15 -4.29
C GLU A 137 -13.89 2.28 -3.16
N LYS A 138 -14.56 1.16 -2.95
CA LYS A 138 -14.14 0.12 -2.02
C LYS A 138 -12.78 -0.44 -2.45
N LYS A 139 -11.87 -0.58 -1.50
CA LYS A 139 -10.50 -1.07 -1.73
C LYS A 139 -10.25 -2.34 -0.96
N HIS A 140 -9.39 -3.19 -1.51
CA HIS A 140 -8.88 -4.36 -0.81
C HIS A 140 -7.83 -3.93 0.20
N ARG A 141 -8.06 -4.25 1.48
CA ARG A 141 -7.15 -3.93 2.58
C ARG A 141 -6.15 -5.04 2.80
N TRP A 142 -4.92 -4.67 3.10
CA TRP A 142 -3.81 -5.59 3.33
C TRP A 142 -2.97 -5.15 4.52
N PHE A 143 -2.53 -6.11 5.34
CA PHE A 143 -1.60 -5.86 6.45
C PHE A 143 -0.27 -6.56 6.23
N ALA A 144 0.83 -5.89 6.58
CA ALA A 144 2.16 -6.48 6.63
C ALA A 144 2.19 -7.67 7.61
N PRO A 145 3.04 -8.69 7.35
CA PRO A 145 2.92 -10.00 7.99
C PRO A 145 3.16 -10.05 9.51
N PHE A 146 3.69 -8.99 10.13
CA PHE A 146 4.17 -8.98 11.51
C PHE A 146 3.16 -8.45 12.53
N GLY A 147 2.15 -7.68 12.10
CA GLY A 147 1.29 -6.94 13.01
C GLY A 147 0.10 -7.74 13.54
N LYS A 148 -0.53 -7.26 14.62
CA LYS A 148 -1.66 -7.93 15.28
C LYS A 148 -2.84 -8.11 14.31
N ARG A 149 -3.11 -7.12 13.46
CA ARG A 149 -4.24 -7.18 12.51
C ARG A 149 -3.99 -8.18 11.38
N ALA A 150 -2.73 -8.42 11.02
CA ALA A 150 -2.38 -9.52 10.12
C ALA A 150 -2.62 -10.89 10.77
N ALA A 151 -2.32 -11.04 12.06
CA ALA A 151 -2.62 -12.27 12.81
C ALA A 151 -4.14 -12.51 12.92
N GLU A 152 -4.92 -11.46 13.22
CA GLU A 152 -6.39 -11.51 13.25
C GLU A 152 -6.97 -11.91 11.89
N ALA A 153 -6.51 -11.28 10.80
CA ALA A 153 -6.93 -11.62 9.45
C ALA A 153 -6.60 -13.08 9.08
N ARG A 154 -5.40 -13.57 9.45
CA ARG A 154 -5.05 -15.00 9.28
C ARG A 154 -5.95 -15.93 10.08
N ALA A 155 -6.34 -15.56 11.30
CA ALA A 155 -7.25 -16.36 12.12
C ALA A 155 -8.64 -16.46 11.45
N LEU A 156 -9.16 -15.35 10.91
CA LEU A 156 -10.41 -15.34 10.15
C LEU A 156 -10.32 -16.19 8.88
N GLN A 157 -9.18 -16.14 8.19
CA GLN A 157 -8.92 -16.96 6.99
C GLN A 157 -8.92 -18.46 7.33
N ARG A 158 -8.25 -18.87 8.40
CA ARG A 158 -8.23 -20.27 8.87
C ARG A 158 -9.62 -20.75 9.27
N ALA A 159 -10.44 -19.86 9.84
CA ALA A 159 -11.83 -20.15 10.19
C ALA A 159 -12.80 -20.13 8.99
N GLY A 160 -12.32 -19.90 7.77
CA GLY A 160 -13.17 -19.79 6.57
C GLY A 160 -14.06 -18.54 6.53
N LYS A 161 -13.85 -17.58 7.45
CA LYS A 161 -14.65 -16.35 7.58
C LYS A 161 -14.12 -15.20 6.72
N LEU A 162 -12.95 -15.38 6.11
CA LEU A 162 -12.31 -14.39 5.25
C LEU A 162 -11.52 -15.10 4.13
N ALA A 163 -11.60 -14.59 2.91
CA ALA A 163 -10.79 -15.11 1.82
C ALA A 163 -9.29 -14.86 2.06
N THR A 164 -8.41 -15.69 1.50
CA THR A 164 -6.95 -15.52 1.60
C THR A 164 -6.38 -14.52 0.58
N ARG A 165 -7.15 -14.22 -0.46
CA ARG A 165 -6.84 -13.28 -1.53
C ARG A 165 -8.12 -12.58 -2.00
N PRO A 166 -8.02 -11.40 -2.63
CA PRO A 166 -9.15 -10.79 -3.28
C PRO A 166 -9.81 -11.76 -4.29
N PRO A 167 -11.14 -11.74 -4.41
CA PRO A 167 -11.79 -12.43 -5.50
C PRO A 167 -11.27 -11.86 -6.84
N THR A 168 -11.02 -12.74 -7.81
CA THR A 168 -10.68 -12.29 -9.16
C THR A 168 -11.88 -11.55 -9.74
N TYR A 169 -11.80 -10.23 -9.85
CA TYR A 169 -12.74 -9.49 -10.69
C TYR A 169 -12.50 -9.93 -12.14
N ARG A 170 -13.37 -10.78 -12.69
CA ARG A 170 -13.47 -10.89 -14.14
C ARG A 170 -13.94 -9.50 -14.59
N ARG A 171 -13.13 -8.80 -15.38
CA ARG A 171 -13.70 -7.69 -16.18
C ARG A 171 -14.91 -8.29 -16.89
N VAL A 172 -16.09 -7.78 -16.58
CA VAL A 172 -17.23 -7.96 -17.47
C VAL A 172 -16.76 -7.36 -18.79
N ALA A 173 -16.72 -8.20 -19.82
CA ALA A 173 -16.28 -7.83 -21.16
C ALA A 173 -17.15 -6.70 -21.72
#